data_AF-A0A0W0X456-F1
#
_entry.id   AF-A0A0W0X456-F1
#
_cell.length_a   1.000
_cell.length_b   1.000
_cell.length_c   1.000
_cell.angle_alpha   90.00
_cell.angle_beta   90.00
_cell.angle_gamma   90.00
#
_symmetry.space_group_name_H-M   'P 1'
#
loop_
_entity.id
_entity.type
_entity.pdbx_description
1 polymer ?
#
loop_
_entity_poly.entity_id
_entity_poly.type
_entity_poly.pdbx_seq_one_letter_code
_entity_poly.pdbx_strand_id
1 'polypeptide(L)'
;MSDLKRMMRALAVTIIRYNEAQTEKDQSALARLKKPHEELLSDLRELIVEATKKYNTRTPVLNYLLHLIRKFKPLVDQATPLKDSDYQEIENNLVAFILNMQKLRELSHSKQIKIEYDGNEEAMYGFIRGAFQNYSPCVSAEIIEKNILTPFELKFVTPESEVREVIKGLVDTHKAEVKESYDLQEEIAELKRKNKQLEEEKLSAAEGKAKALVDTHKEEVKESYDLQKQIAALERKNKQLEEENSEIPALKKKLAAAEGKAKRLEELERQRQSEEINKQLGLLEQGNTKLKEKPEVPQNKADSSESSKKSDDLLRLLGSRERLLPGGTSPLLLGANFGNTRPFPGRFFPLPVISQSSTTSSSPVSGFQLTPAPGGNDSSSNP
;
A
#
# COMPACT_ATOMS: atom_id res chain seq x y z
N MET A 1 -11.41 -23.06 17.45
CA MET A 1 -10.48 -24.10 17.93
C MET A 1 -11.20 -25.40 17.74
N SER A 2 -10.65 -26.33 16.95
CA SER A 2 -11.33 -27.60 16.65
C SER A 2 -11.71 -28.35 17.92
N ASP A 3 -12.80 -29.11 17.84
CA ASP A 3 -13.27 -29.91 18.97
C ASP A 3 -12.31 -31.06 19.30
N LEU A 4 -11.53 -31.56 18.34
CA LEU A 4 -10.46 -32.52 18.62
C LEU A 4 -9.32 -31.88 19.44
N LYS A 5 -8.93 -30.62 19.17
CA LYS A 5 -7.99 -29.88 20.01
C LYS A 5 -8.56 -29.65 21.41
N ARG A 6 -9.87 -29.40 21.51
CA ARG A 6 -10.58 -29.30 22.79
C ARG A 6 -10.53 -30.62 23.56
N MET A 7 -10.69 -31.75 22.89
CA MET A 7 -10.57 -33.09 23.49
C MET A 7 -9.16 -33.34 24.03
N MET A 8 -8.11 -33.06 23.24
CA MET A 8 -6.72 -33.17 23.71
C MET A 8 -6.43 -32.32 24.94
N ARG A 9 -7.00 -31.11 25.01
CA ARG A 9 -6.94 -30.26 26.21
C ARG A 9 -7.70 -30.86 27.39
N ALA A 10 -8.89 -31.43 27.15
CA ALA A 10 -9.68 -32.08 28.19
C ALA A 10 -8.94 -33.26 28.85
N LEU A 11 -8.16 -34.04 28.08
CA LEU A 11 -7.30 -35.09 28.64
C LEU A 11 -6.27 -34.51 29.61
N ALA A 12 -5.58 -33.43 29.24
CA ALA A 12 -4.61 -32.77 30.10
C ALA A 12 -5.26 -32.12 31.33
N VAL A 13 -6.40 -31.47 31.17
CA VAL A 13 -7.19 -30.90 32.27
C VAL A 13 -7.60 -31.98 33.26
N THR A 14 -7.96 -33.18 32.80
CA THR A 14 -8.35 -34.29 33.68
C THR A 14 -7.23 -34.68 34.64
N ILE A 15 -5.97 -34.73 34.17
CA ILE A 15 -4.81 -35.00 35.02
C ILE A 15 -4.61 -33.87 36.04
N ILE A 16 -4.71 -32.61 35.61
CA ILE A 16 -4.53 -31.44 36.48
C ILE A 16 -5.61 -31.41 37.57
N ARG A 17 -6.89 -31.54 37.18
CA ARG A 17 -8.02 -31.56 38.13
C ARG A 17 -7.96 -32.75 39.08
N TYR A 18 -7.45 -33.89 38.62
CA TYR A 18 -7.24 -35.03 39.50
C TYR A 18 -6.18 -34.72 40.56
N ASN A 19 -5.05 -34.10 40.18
CA ASN A 19 -4.04 -33.67 41.14
C ASN A 19 -4.60 -32.65 42.14
N GLU A 20 -5.30 -31.61 41.70
CA GLU A 20 -5.94 -30.61 42.58
C GLU A 20 -6.87 -31.27 43.60
N ALA A 21 -7.68 -32.24 43.17
CA ALA A 21 -8.58 -32.98 44.05
C ALA A 21 -7.86 -33.92 45.05
N GLN A 22 -6.61 -34.30 44.80
CA GLN A 22 -5.82 -35.14 45.71
C GLN A 22 -4.88 -34.34 46.62
N THR A 23 -4.37 -33.20 46.17
CA THR A 23 -3.39 -32.40 46.91
C THR A 23 -3.99 -31.16 47.56
N GLU A 24 -5.24 -30.81 47.25
CA GLU A 24 -5.92 -29.58 47.69
C GLU A 24 -5.14 -28.29 47.34
N LYS A 25 -4.31 -28.38 46.29
CA LYS A 25 -3.54 -27.25 45.77
C LYS A 25 -4.27 -26.72 44.56
N ASP A 26 -4.73 -25.49 44.63
CA ASP A 26 -5.27 -24.82 43.46
C ASP A 26 -4.14 -24.53 42.47
N GLN A 27 -4.21 -25.19 41.32
CA GLN A 27 -3.27 -24.96 40.23
C GLN A 27 -4.02 -24.28 39.08
N SER A 28 -3.40 -23.28 38.46
CA SER A 28 -4.02 -22.67 37.28
C SER A 28 -3.85 -23.60 36.08
N ALA A 29 -4.86 -24.43 35.80
CA ALA A 29 -4.88 -25.32 34.64
C ALA A 29 -4.60 -24.55 33.33
N LEU A 30 -5.13 -23.34 33.21
CA LEU A 30 -4.92 -22.48 32.04
C LEU A 30 -3.46 -22.02 31.88
N ALA A 31 -2.74 -21.79 32.98
CA ALA A 31 -1.33 -21.39 32.92
C ALA A 31 -0.45 -22.54 32.40
N ARG A 32 -0.71 -23.78 32.85
CA ARG A 32 0.06 -24.96 32.42
C ARG A 32 -0.25 -25.36 30.98
N LEU A 33 -1.51 -25.29 30.55
CA LEU A 33 -1.91 -25.62 29.17
C LEU A 33 -1.31 -24.69 28.10
N LYS A 34 -0.81 -23.51 28.48
CA LYS A 34 -0.13 -22.57 27.57
C LYS A 34 1.35 -22.89 27.34
N LYS A 35 1.94 -23.79 28.15
CA LYS A 35 3.35 -24.18 28.03
C LYS A 35 3.60 -24.95 26.72
N PRO A 36 4.84 -24.95 26.19
CA PRO A 36 5.20 -25.80 25.06
C PRO A 36 5.01 -27.29 25.40
N HIS A 37 4.85 -28.12 24.37
CA HIS A 37 4.40 -29.50 24.53
C HIS A 37 5.28 -30.33 25.49
N GLU A 38 6.61 -30.25 25.35
CA GLU A 38 7.54 -31.01 26.19
C GLU A 38 7.48 -30.58 27.66
N GLU A 39 7.41 -29.28 27.93
CA GLU A 39 7.24 -28.76 29.30
C GLU A 39 5.90 -29.18 29.90
N LEU A 40 4.82 -29.15 29.10
CA LEU A 40 3.52 -29.65 29.53
C LEU A 40 3.58 -31.14 29.88
N LEU A 41 4.27 -31.96 29.10
CA LEU A 41 4.42 -33.39 29.41
C LEU A 41 5.22 -33.62 30.70
N SER A 42 6.27 -32.85 30.94
CA SER A 42 7.03 -32.92 32.19
C SER A 42 6.16 -32.54 33.38
N ASP A 43 5.46 -31.39 33.29
CA ASP A 43 4.51 -30.94 34.30
C ASP A 43 3.45 -32.02 34.61
N LEU A 44 2.82 -32.58 33.57
CA LEU A 44 1.77 -33.59 33.76
C LEU A 44 2.32 -34.86 34.43
N ARG A 45 3.53 -35.31 34.09
CA ARG A 45 4.18 -36.45 34.77
C ARG A 45 4.39 -36.16 36.26
N GLU A 46 4.91 -34.98 36.59
CA GLU A 46 5.13 -34.57 37.98
C GLU A 46 3.81 -34.55 38.76
N LEU A 47 2.75 -34.01 38.15
CA LEU A 47 1.41 -33.98 38.77
C LEU A 47 0.84 -35.38 39.01
N ILE A 48 1.08 -36.32 38.10
CA ILE A 48 0.67 -37.72 38.29
C ILE A 48 1.40 -38.30 39.49
N VAL A 49 2.72 -38.18 39.56
CA VAL A 49 3.54 -38.70 40.67
C VAL A 49 3.11 -38.10 42.01
N GLU A 50 2.85 -36.79 42.04
CA GLU A 50 2.39 -36.11 43.25
C GLU A 50 0.98 -36.58 43.67
N ALA A 51 0.05 -36.67 42.73
CA ALA A 51 -1.34 -37.05 42.99
C ALA A 51 -1.47 -38.51 43.44
N THR A 52 -0.62 -39.41 42.94
CA THR A 52 -0.71 -40.84 43.23
C THR A 52 0.19 -41.30 44.38
N LYS A 53 0.90 -40.37 45.05
CA LYS A 53 1.81 -40.67 46.17
C LYS A 53 1.17 -41.50 47.28
N LYS A 54 -0.12 -41.24 47.60
CA LYS A 54 -0.90 -42.00 48.59
C LYS A 54 -1.81 -43.07 47.97
N TYR A 55 -2.10 -42.96 46.67
CA TYR A 55 -3.09 -43.77 45.97
C TYR A 55 -2.56 -44.22 44.60
N ASN A 56 -1.64 -45.20 44.62
CA ASN A 56 -0.97 -45.69 43.41
C ASN A 56 -1.91 -46.37 42.40
N THR A 57 -3.08 -46.85 42.85
CA THR A 57 -4.08 -47.57 42.02
C THR A 57 -4.61 -46.77 40.81
N ARG A 58 -4.41 -45.44 40.78
CA ARG A 58 -4.86 -44.57 39.68
C ARG A 58 -3.77 -44.18 38.69
N THR A 59 -2.52 -44.50 38.99
CA THR A 59 -1.38 -44.25 38.10
C THR A 59 -1.60 -44.80 36.68
N PRO A 60 -2.08 -46.04 36.48
CA PRO A 60 -2.28 -46.59 35.13
C PRO A 60 -3.27 -45.78 34.28
N VAL A 61 -4.39 -45.34 34.85
CA VAL A 61 -5.41 -44.55 34.13
C VAL A 61 -4.86 -43.18 33.73
N LEU A 62 -4.11 -42.52 34.63
CA LEU A 62 -3.51 -41.22 34.32
C LEU A 62 -2.35 -41.35 33.32
N ASN A 63 -1.60 -42.44 33.36
CA ASN A 63 -0.57 -42.73 32.37
C ASN A 63 -1.18 -42.98 30.97
N TYR A 64 -2.34 -43.63 30.90
CA TYR A 64 -3.06 -43.79 29.63
C TYR A 64 -3.48 -42.44 29.05
N LEU A 65 -4.03 -41.53 29.85
CA LEU A 65 -4.31 -40.15 29.44
C LEU A 65 -3.03 -39.44 28.94
N LEU A 66 -1.94 -39.54 29.70
CA LEU A 66 -0.66 -38.94 29.34
C LEU A 66 -0.10 -39.50 28.03
N HIS A 67 -0.25 -40.81 27.79
CA HIS A 67 0.15 -41.46 26.55
C HIS A 67 -0.61 -40.87 25.36
N LEU A 68 -1.95 -40.78 25.45
CA LEU A 68 -2.78 -40.18 24.39
C LEU A 68 -2.38 -38.73 24.11
N ILE A 69 -2.12 -37.93 25.16
CA ILE A 69 -1.65 -36.55 25.02
C ILE A 69 -0.30 -36.50 24.32
N ARG A 70 0.68 -37.31 24.74
CA ARG A 70 2.01 -37.36 24.13
C ARG A 70 1.93 -37.73 22.66
N LYS A 71 1.10 -38.72 22.32
CA LYS A 71 1.02 -39.27 20.97
C LYS A 71 0.26 -38.35 20.01
N PHE A 72 -0.90 -37.84 20.43
CA PHE A 72 -1.84 -37.20 19.49
C PHE A 72 -1.86 -35.69 19.57
N LYS A 73 -1.57 -35.07 20.71
CA LYS A 73 -1.51 -33.60 20.80
C LYS A 73 -0.56 -32.97 19.77
N PRO A 74 0.68 -33.45 19.56
CA PRO A 74 1.58 -32.84 18.58
C PRO A 74 1.15 -33.07 17.14
N LEU A 75 0.30 -34.07 16.85
CA LEU A 75 -0.29 -34.31 15.53
C LEU A 75 -1.49 -33.38 15.28
N VAL A 76 -2.37 -33.27 16.26
CA VAL A 76 -3.59 -32.45 16.21
C VAL A 76 -3.27 -30.94 16.18
N ASP A 77 -2.15 -30.52 16.78
CA ASP A 77 -1.74 -29.11 16.79
C ASP A 77 -1.05 -28.65 15.50
N GLN A 78 -0.67 -29.55 14.59
CA GLN A 78 -0.01 -29.17 13.33
C GLN A 78 -0.95 -28.38 12.43
N ALA A 79 -0.38 -27.46 11.65
CA ALA A 79 -1.11 -26.71 10.64
C ALA A 79 -1.26 -27.48 9.32
N THR A 80 -0.46 -28.53 9.14
CA THR A 80 -0.48 -29.37 7.94
C THR A 80 -1.50 -30.49 8.07
N PRO A 81 -2.31 -30.76 7.03
CA PRO A 81 -3.19 -31.92 7.00
C PRO A 81 -2.43 -33.22 7.22
N LEU A 82 -2.94 -34.09 8.09
CA LEU A 82 -2.35 -35.40 8.36
C LEU A 82 -2.79 -36.41 7.29
N LYS A 83 -2.15 -37.58 7.28
CA LYS A 83 -2.59 -38.69 6.44
C LYS A 83 -3.85 -39.32 7.02
N ASP A 84 -4.67 -39.91 6.16
CA ASP A 84 -5.90 -40.60 6.59
C ASP A 84 -5.61 -41.73 7.59
N SER A 85 -4.46 -42.40 7.46
CA SER A 85 -3.99 -43.40 8.43
C SER A 85 -3.85 -42.84 9.85
N ASP A 86 -3.35 -41.61 9.97
CA ASP A 86 -3.05 -40.99 11.25
C ASP A 86 -4.36 -40.53 11.92
N TYR A 87 -5.31 -40.02 11.13
CA TYR A 87 -6.65 -39.70 11.61
C TYR A 87 -7.41 -40.95 12.08
N GLN A 88 -7.32 -42.04 11.33
CA GLN A 88 -7.93 -43.32 11.70
C GLN A 88 -7.29 -43.89 12.98
N GLU A 89 -5.98 -43.71 13.16
CA GLU A 89 -5.28 -44.09 14.38
C GLU A 89 -5.78 -43.26 15.59
N ILE A 90 -5.92 -41.94 15.44
CA ILE A 90 -6.48 -41.06 16.47
C ILE A 90 -7.90 -41.51 16.85
N GLU A 91 -8.77 -41.73 15.86
CA GLU A 91 -10.14 -42.18 16.06
C GLU A 91 -10.18 -43.49 16.85
N ASN A 92 -9.47 -44.51 16.38
CA ASN A 92 -9.47 -45.83 17.01
C ASN A 92 -8.96 -45.78 18.46
N ASN A 93 -7.90 -45.02 18.74
CA ASN A 93 -7.35 -44.93 20.09
C ASN A 93 -8.27 -44.14 21.05
N LEU A 94 -8.94 -43.09 20.57
CA LEU A 94 -9.89 -42.33 21.38
C LEU A 94 -11.16 -43.13 21.68
N VAL A 95 -11.68 -43.86 20.68
CA VAL A 95 -12.79 -44.80 20.88
C VAL A 95 -12.39 -45.88 21.88
N ALA A 96 -11.24 -46.53 21.69
CA ALA A 96 -10.75 -47.56 22.60
C ALA A 96 -10.60 -47.03 24.03
N PHE A 97 -10.06 -45.82 24.19
CA PHE A 97 -9.95 -45.16 25.49
C PHE A 97 -11.32 -45.00 26.15
N ILE A 98 -12.31 -44.45 25.46
CA ILE A 98 -13.66 -44.24 26.03
C ILE A 98 -14.28 -45.57 26.42
N LEU A 99 -14.26 -46.58 25.55
CA LEU A 99 -14.80 -47.91 25.84
C LEU A 99 -14.09 -48.56 27.04
N ASN A 100 -12.78 -48.37 27.17
CA ASN A 100 -12.01 -48.86 28.31
C ASN A 100 -12.43 -48.13 29.60
N MET A 101 -12.69 -46.83 29.57
CA MET A 101 -13.21 -46.09 30.72
C MET A 101 -14.63 -46.54 31.10
N GLN A 102 -15.47 -46.91 30.13
CA GLN A 102 -16.80 -47.51 30.36
C GLN A 102 -16.67 -48.88 31.04
N LYS A 103 -15.77 -49.76 30.58
CA LYS A 103 -15.50 -51.04 31.24
C LYS A 103 -15.02 -50.85 32.68
N LEU A 104 -14.13 -49.88 32.93
CA LEU A 104 -13.71 -49.55 34.29
C LEU A 104 -14.84 -49.03 35.16
N ARG A 105 -15.84 -48.36 34.57
CA ARG A 105 -17.03 -47.89 35.29
C ARG A 105 -17.88 -49.02 35.86
N GLU A 106 -17.92 -50.18 35.22
CA GLU A 106 -18.71 -51.33 35.67
C GLU A 106 -18.01 -52.15 36.77
N LEU A 107 -16.72 -51.91 36.98
CA LEU A 107 -15.89 -52.68 37.90
C LEU A 107 -15.76 -52.00 39.28
N SER A 108 -15.76 -52.82 40.33
CA SER A 108 -15.38 -52.39 41.69
C SER A 108 -13.90 -52.00 41.75
N HIS A 109 -13.54 -51.08 42.64
CA HIS A 109 -12.17 -50.64 42.91
C HIS A 109 -11.27 -51.77 43.43
N SER A 110 -11.83 -52.92 43.83
CA SER A 110 -11.08 -54.13 44.19
C SER A 110 -10.72 -55.00 42.98
N LYS A 111 -11.41 -54.84 41.84
CA LYS A 111 -11.21 -55.62 40.62
C LYS A 111 -10.31 -54.87 39.64
N GLN A 112 -9.49 -55.63 38.94
CA GLN A 112 -8.66 -55.13 37.85
C GLN A 112 -9.11 -55.74 36.53
N ILE A 113 -8.98 -54.95 35.47
CA ILE A 113 -9.03 -55.42 34.09
C ILE A 113 -7.71 -55.04 33.42
N LYS A 114 -7.24 -55.91 32.54
CA LYS A 114 -6.07 -55.62 31.73
C LYS A 114 -6.47 -54.82 30.51
N ILE A 115 -5.84 -53.67 30.33
CA ILE A 115 -6.08 -52.78 29.19
C ILE A 115 -4.77 -52.64 28.43
N GLU A 116 -4.84 -52.90 27.13
CA GLU A 116 -3.71 -52.74 26.23
C GLU A 116 -3.71 -51.33 25.64
N TYR A 117 -2.59 -50.63 25.80
CA TYR A 117 -2.30 -49.38 25.12
C TYR A 117 -0.78 -49.20 24.98
N ASP A 118 -0.31 -48.52 23.94
CA ASP A 118 1.13 -48.35 23.68
C ASP A 118 1.91 -49.68 23.50
N GLY A 119 1.23 -50.74 23.06
CA GLY A 119 1.80 -52.10 22.98
C GLY A 119 2.10 -52.74 24.34
N ASN A 120 1.64 -52.12 25.44
CA ASN A 120 1.80 -52.61 26.80
C ASN A 120 0.44 -53.00 27.38
N GLU A 121 0.41 -54.08 28.15
CA GLU A 121 -0.76 -54.52 28.89
C GLU A 121 -0.66 -54.04 30.34
N GLU A 122 -1.51 -53.09 30.75
CA GLU A 122 -1.53 -52.58 32.13
C GLU A 122 -2.81 -52.98 32.86
N ALA A 123 -2.65 -53.41 34.12
CA ALA A 123 -3.79 -53.71 34.99
C ALA A 123 -4.36 -52.41 35.59
N MET A 124 -5.63 -52.12 35.28
CA MET A 124 -6.33 -50.94 35.76
C MET A 124 -7.48 -51.32 36.70
N TYR A 125 -7.63 -50.59 37.80
CA TYR A 125 -8.68 -50.84 38.80
C TYR A 125 -10.01 -50.19 38.41
N GLY A 126 -11.12 -50.87 38.73
CA GLY A 126 -12.48 -50.35 38.51
C GLY A 126 -12.79 -49.05 39.24
N PHE A 127 -13.85 -48.36 38.82
CA PHE A 127 -14.20 -47.01 39.29
C PHE A 127 -15.25 -46.96 40.40
N ILE A 128 -15.95 -48.06 40.70
CA ILE A 128 -16.97 -48.10 41.77
C ILE A 128 -16.29 -48.31 43.12
N ARG A 129 -16.49 -47.40 44.08
CA ARG A 129 -16.00 -47.59 45.46
C ARG A 129 -16.88 -48.60 46.20
N GLY A 130 -16.38 -49.36 47.17
CA GLY A 130 -17.20 -50.28 47.98
C GLY A 130 -17.47 -51.67 47.38
N ALA A 131 -18.12 -52.53 48.16
CA ALA A 131 -18.30 -53.97 47.88
C ALA A 131 -19.56 -54.32 47.06
N PHE A 132 -20.54 -53.41 46.96
CA PHE A 132 -21.79 -53.61 46.22
C PHE A 132 -21.92 -52.61 45.04
N GLN A 133 -22.81 -52.86 44.08
CA GLN A 133 -22.95 -52.06 42.85
C GLN A 133 -23.67 -50.71 43.04
N ASN A 134 -24.15 -50.38 44.25
CA ASN A 134 -24.93 -49.16 44.55
C ASN A 134 -24.09 -48.00 45.13
N TYR A 135 -22.77 -48.03 44.96
CA TYR A 135 -21.87 -47.06 45.59
C TYR A 135 -21.41 -45.95 44.64
N SER A 136 -20.89 -44.88 45.24
CA SER A 136 -20.44 -43.68 44.56
C SER A 136 -19.23 -43.91 43.63
N PRO A 137 -19.12 -43.15 42.53
CA PRO A 137 -17.93 -43.10 41.71
C PRO A 137 -16.69 -42.76 42.53
N CYS A 138 -15.53 -43.26 42.11
CA CYS A 138 -14.28 -42.67 42.56
C CYS A 138 -14.01 -41.32 41.89
N VAL A 139 -13.20 -40.48 42.54
CA VAL A 139 -12.86 -39.12 42.08
C VAL A 139 -12.36 -39.09 40.63
N SER A 140 -11.52 -40.06 40.22
CA SER A 140 -11.04 -40.11 38.83
C SER A 140 -12.18 -40.31 37.83
N ALA A 141 -13.20 -41.11 38.17
CA ALA A 141 -14.34 -41.34 37.29
C ALA A 141 -15.21 -40.09 37.14
N GLU A 142 -15.45 -39.35 38.24
CA GLU A 142 -16.20 -38.08 38.21
C GLU A 142 -15.49 -37.03 37.37
N ILE A 143 -14.16 -36.95 37.51
CA ILE A 143 -13.34 -35.98 36.77
C ILE A 143 -13.30 -36.35 35.27
N ILE A 144 -13.17 -37.64 34.92
CA ILE A 144 -13.24 -38.11 33.53
C ILE A 144 -14.62 -37.80 32.94
N GLU A 145 -15.70 -38.12 33.66
CA GLU A 145 -17.06 -37.85 33.20
C GLU A 145 -17.27 -36.37 32.92
N LYS A 146 -16.91 -35.51 33.89
CA LYS A 146 -17.11 -34.07 33.81
C LYS A 146 -16.26 -33.38 32.73
N ASN A 147 -15.03 -33.82 32.52
CA ASN A 147 -14.09 -33.12 31.63
C ASN A 147 -13.98 -33.75 30.23
N ILE A 148 -14.19 -35.07 30.10
CA ILE A 148 -13.99 -35.80 28.84
C ILE A 148 -15.32 -36.28 28.25
N LEU A 149 -16.26 -36.77 29.06
CA LEU A 149 -17.50 -37.34 28.50
C LEU A 149 -18.56 -36.27 28.29
N THR A 150 -18.96 -35.56 29.35
CA THR A 150 -20.02 -34.55 29.32
C THR A 150 -19.80 -33.44 28.28
N PRO A 151 -18.59 -32.85 28.12
CA PRO A 151 -18.37 -31.77 27.14
C PRO A 151 -18.45 -32.18 25.67
N PHE A 152 -18.56 -33.50 25.42
CA PHE A 152 -18.71 -34.08 24.10
C PHE A 152 -19.99 -34.93 24.01
N GLU A 153 -20.94 -34.67 24.92
CA GLU A 153 -22.26 -35.31 24.96
C GLU A 153 -22.22 -36.83 25.17
N LEU A 154 -21.08 -37.36 25.63
CA LEU A 154 -20.90 -38.77 25.95
C LEU A 154 -21.23 -39.06 27.43
N LYS A 155 -21.58 -40.31 27.71
CA LYS A 155 -21.80 -40.86 29.04
C LYS A 155 -21.10 -42.22 29.17
N PHE A 156 -20.92 -42.69 30.40
CA PHE A 156 -20.36 -44.02 30.63
C PHE A 156 -21.24 -45.16 30.10
N VAL A 157 -22.51 -44.90 29.80
CA VAL A 157 -23.47 -45.87 29.26
C VAL A 157 -23.72 -45.71 27.76
N THR A 158 -23.01 -44.78 27.10
CA THR A 158 -23.16 -44.53 25.66
C THR A 158 -22.73 -45.77 24.86
N PRO A 159 -23.55 -46.28 23.93
CA PRO A 159 -23.21 -47.46 23.14
C PRO A 159 -22.00 -47.22 22.23
N GLU A 160 -21.25 -48.27 21.91
CA GLU A 160 -20.03 -48.18 21.10
C GLU A 160 -20.24 -47.50 19.74
N SER A 161 -21.39 -47.74 19.09
CA SER A 161 -21.73 -47.11 17.81
C SER A 161 -21.79 -45.58 17.92
N GLU A 162 -22.44 -45.07 18.97
CA GLU A 162 -22.57 -43.64 19.21
C GLU A 162 -21.24 -43.02 19.63
N VAL A 163 -20.43 -43.72 20.44
CA VAL A 163 -19.05 -43.30 20.74
C VAL A 163 -18.23 -43.14 19.46
N ARG A 164 -18.29 -44.12 18.55
CA ARG A 164 -17.58 -44.07 17.26
C ARG A 164 -18.07 -42.91 16.40
N GLU A 165 -19.38 -42.72 16.29
CA GLU A 165 -19.95 -41.61 15.51
C GLU A 165 -19.52 -40.25 16.04
N VAL A 166 -19.57 -40.03 17.35
CA VAL A 166 -19.13 -38.77 17.98
C VAL A 166 -17.65 -38.54 17.72
N ILE A 167 -16.78 -39.51 18.01
CA ILE A 167 -15.34 -39.36 17.81
C ILE A 167 -14.98 -39.16 16.34
N LYS A 168 -15.63 -39.89 15.43
CA LYS A 168 -15.45 -39.69 13.99
C LYS A 168 -15.85 -38.28 13.58
N GLY A 169 -16.99 -37.77 14.07
CA GLY A 169 -17.42 -36.39 13.82
C GLY A 169 -16.41 -35.35 14.29
N LEU A 170 -15.78 -35.56 15.45
CA LEU A 170 -14.70 -34.68 15.96
C LEU A 170 -13.47 -34.70 15.04
N VAL A 171 -13.09 -35.87 14.55
CA VAL A 171 -11.93 -36.06 13.66
C VAL A 171 -12.21 -35.46 12.28
N ASP A 172 -13.36 -35.73 11.69
CA ASP A 172 -13.77 -35.21 10.38
C ASP A 172 -13.88 -33.68 10.39
N THR A 173 -14.46 -33.11 11.45
CA THR A 173 -14.54 -31.65 11.63
C THR A 173 -13.15 -31.04 11.70
N HIS A 174 -12.25 -31.63 12.49
CA HIS A 174 -10.87 -31.15 12.59
C HIS A 174 -10.11 -31.29 11.27
N LYS A 175 -10.28 -32.40 10.54
CA LYS A 175 -9.68 -32.63 9.23
C LYS A 175 -10.10 -31.56 8.22
N ALA A 176 -11.39 -31.20 8.21
CA ALA A 176 -11.92 -30.13 7.37
C ALA A 176 -11.32 -28.76 7.74
N GLU A 177 -11.30 -28.41 9.04
CA GLU A 177 -10.71 -27.14 9.51
C GLU A 177 -9.22 -27.00 9.17
N VAL A 178 -8.43 -28.07 9.35
CA VAL A 178 -7.00 -28.04 9.05
C VAL A 178 -6.77 -27.86 7.55
N LYS A 179 -7.54 -28.57 6.72
CA LYS A 179 -7.46 -28.45 5.26
C LYS A 179 -7.79 -27.02 4.81
N GLU A 180 -8.90 -26.46 5.27
CA GLU A 180 -9.28 -25.07 4.96
C GLU A 180 -8.18 -24.08 5.39
N SER A 181 -7.63 -24.25 6.60
CA SER A 181 -6.56 -23.37 7.09
C SER A 181 -5.27 -23.48 6.28
N TYR A 182 -4.97 -24.67 5.75
CA TYR A 182 -3.80 -24.93 4.91
C TYR A 182 -3.97 -24.29 3.53
N ASP A 183 -5.12 -24.50 2.88
CA ASP A 183 -5.44 -23.94 1.57
C ASP A 183 -5.41 -22.40 1.63
N LEU A 184 -5.94 -21.80 2.71
CA LEU A 184 -5.86 -20.35 2.96
C LEU A 184 -4.44 -19.85 3.17
N GLN A 185 -3.58 -20.60 3.85
CA GLN A 185 -2.17 -20.22 4.02
C GLN A 185 -1.41 -20.25 2.70
N GLU A 186 -1.71 -21.21 1.84
CA GLU A 186 -1.13 -21.31 0.50
C GLU A 186 -1.59 -20.13 -0.38
N GLU A 187 -2.88 -19.80 -0.37
CA GLU A 187 -3.41 -18.63 -1.07
C GLU A 187 -2.79 -17.32 -0.57
N ILE A 188 -2.66 -17.14 0.76
CA ILE A 188 -1.99 -15.96 1.33
C ILE A 188 -0.53 -15.90 0.87
N ALA A 189 0.17 -17.03 0.81
CA ALA A 189 1.56 -17.07 0.34
C ALA A 189 1.68 -16.70 -1.14
N GLU A 190 0.76 -17.18 -1.99
CA GLU A 190 0.70 -16.81 -3.40
C GLU A 190 0.37 -15.34 -3.60
N LEU A 191 -0.63 -14.82 -2.89
CA LEU A 191 -1.01 -13.40 -2.96
C LEU A 191 0.14 -12.49 -2.51
N LYS A 192 0.90 -12.89 -1.48
CA LYS A 192 2.12 -12.16 -1.07
C LYS A 192 3.18 -12.15 -2.17
N ARG A 193 3.38 -13.27 -2.88
CA ARG A 193 4.31 -13.32 -4.02
C ARG A 193 3.85 -12.43 -5.17
N LYS A 194 2.58 -12.49 -5.53
CA LYS A 194 1.98 -11.64 -6.59
C LYS A 194 2.07 -10.16 -6.23
N ASN A 195 1.75 -9.79 -4.98
CA ASN A 195 1.88 -8.41 -4.52
C ASN A 195 3.33 -7.92 -4.59
N LYS A 196 4.29 -8.75 -4.18
CA LYS A 196 5.71 -8.40 -4.28
C LYS A 196 6.14 -8.18 -5.73
N GLN A 197 5.73 -9.05 -6.66
CA GLN A 197 6.00 -8.91 -8.09
C GLN A 197 5.40 -7.62 -8.65
N LEU A 198 4.14 -7.30 -8.31
CA LEU A 198 3.49 -6.06 -8.74
C LEU A 198 4.16 -4.81 -8.16
N GLU A 199 4.66 -4.88 -6.92
CA GLU A 199 5.44 -3.78 -6.33
C GLU A 199 6.77 -3.57 -7.06
N GLU A 200 7.49 -4.64 -7.38
CA GLU A 200 8.73 -4.60 -8.16
C GLU A 200 8.48 -4.06 -9.59
N GLU A 201 7.40 -4.51 -10.24
CA GLU A 201 6.99 -3.99 -11.56
C GLU A 201 6.65 -2.50 -11.51
N LYS A 202 5.88 -2.06 -10.51
CA LYS A 202 5.53 -0.64 -10.32
C LYS A 202 6.76 0.22 -10.09
N LEU A 203 7.71 -0.25 -9.29
CA LEU A 203 8.99 0.44 -9.06
C LEU A 203 9.79 0.54 -10.36
N SER A 204 9.93 -0.55 -11.11
CA SER A 204 10.65 -0.54 -12.39
C SER A 204 9.99 0.38 -13.43
N ALA A 205 8.66 0.42 -13.49
CA ALA A 205 7.93 1.31 -14.36
C ALA A 205 8.04 2.78 -13.92
N ALA A 206 8.05 3.04 -12.61
CA ALA A 206 8.27 4.39 -12.08
C ALA A 206 9.69 4.88 -12.37
N GLU A 207 10.70 4.03 -12.24
CA GLU A 207 12.09 4.34 -12.61
C GLU A 207 12.23 4.60 -14.11
N GLY A 208 11.57 3.80 -14.96
CA GLY A 208 11.52 4.02 -16.41
C GLY A 208 10.92 5.38 -16.76
N LYS A 209 9.79 5.74 -16.15
CA LYS A 209 9.15 7.06 -16.32
C LYS A 209 10.04 8.21 -15.82
N ALA A 210 10.70 8.03 -14.67
CA ALA A 210 11.62 9.02 -14.13
C ALA A 210 12.82 9.26 -15.06
N LYS A 211 13.40 8.20 -15.62
CA LYS A 211 14.47 8.30 -16.63
C LYS A 211 14.00 9.03 -17.89
N ALA A 212 12.84 8.68 -18.41
CA ALA A 212 12.27 9.36 -19.58
C ALA A 212 12.06 10.86 -19.32
N LEU A 213 11.52 11.24 -18.15
CA LEU A 213 11.36 12.63 -17.73
C LEU A 213 12.70 13.37 -17.60
N VAL A 214 13.73 12.69 -17.08
CA VAL A 214 15.07 13.28 -16.98
C VAL A 214 15.66 13.51 -18.37
N ASP A 215 15.47 12.59 -19.30
CA ASP A 215 16.00 12.72 -20.65
C ASP A 215 15.25 13.80 -21.45
N THR A 216 13.93 13.89 -21.34
CA THR A 216 13.17 15.01 -21.92
C THR A 216 13.61 16.35 -21.34
N HIS A 217 13.82 16.43 -20.02
CA HIS A 217 14.25 17.67 -19.40
C HIS A 217 15.67 18.08 -19.82
N LYS A 218 16.58 17.12 -20.04
CA LYS A 218 17.91 17.41 -20.62
C LYS A 218 17.80 17.97 -22.03
N GLU A 219 16.89 17.46 -22.84
CA GLU A 219 16.64 17.98 -24.20
C GLU A 219 16.10 19.41 -24.14
N GLU A 220 15.08 19.67 -23.31
CA GLU A 220 14.55 21.02 -23.09
C GLU A 220 15.62 22.01 -22.61
N VAL A 221 16.51 21.58 -21.70
CA VAL A 221 17.62 22.42 -21.23
C VAL A 221 18.62 22.72 -22.34
N LYS A 222 18.92 21.76 -23.23
CA LYS A 222 19.78 21.98 -24.39
C LYS A 222 19.14 22.97 -25.37
N GLU A 223 17.86 22.79 -25.69
CA GLU A 223 17.13 23.71 -26.56
C GLU A 223 17.08 25.12 -25.97
N SER A 224 16.81 25.23 -24.67
CA SER A 224 16.82 26.52 -23.95
C SER A 224 18.18 27.20 -24.01
N TYR A 225 19.27 26.44 -23.85
CA TYR A 225 20.63 26.94 -23.96
C TYR A 225 20.98 27.42 -25.37
N ASP A 226 20.56 26.68 -26.40
CA ASP A 226 20.77 27.06 -27.79
C ASP A 226 19.95 28.30 -28.19
N LEU A 227 18.70 28.40 -27.71
CA LEU A 227 17.89 29.61 -27.85
C LEU A 227 18.54 30.81 -27.16
N GLN A 228 19.08 30.63 -25.95
CA GLN A 228 19.76 31.69 -25.22
C GLN A 228 21.01 32.19 -25.98
N LYS A 229 21.77 31.29 -26.62
CA LYS A 229 22.86 31.67 -27.51
C LYS A 229 22.39 32.47 -28.72
N GLN A 230 21.27 32.07 -29.34
CA GLN A 230 20.69 32.81 -30.46
C GLN A 230 20.25 34.22 -30.06
N ILE A 231 19.59 34.35 -28.90
CA ILE A 231 19.21 35.66 -28.34
C ILE A 231 20.46 36.54 -28.15
N ALA A 232 21.51 36.01 -27.50
CA ALA A 232 22.75 36.76 -27.32
C ALA A 232 23.42 37.15 -28.64
N ALA A 233 23.32 36.33 -29.68
CA ALA A 233 23.82 36.65 -31.02
C ALA A 233 22.98 37.75 -31.70
N LEU A 234 21.65 37.71 -31.54
CA LEU A 234 20.75 38.75 -32.05
C LEU A 234 20.94 40.08 -31.32
N GLU A 235 21.14 40.07 -30.00
CA GLU A 235 21.45 41.27 -29.21
C GLU A 235 22.75 41.93 -29.70
N ARG A 236 23.79 41.13 -30.00
CA ARG A 236 25.03 41.67 -30.61
C ARG A 236 24.79 42.31 -31.97
N LYS A 237 23.98 41.68 -32.84
CA LYS A 237 23.61 42.25 -34.14
C LYS A 237 22.80 43.53 -34.00
N ASN A 238 21.84 43.57 -33.08
CA ASN A 238 21.06 44.78 -32.82
C ASN A 238 21.95 45.91 -32.33
N LYS A 239 22.93 45.61 -31.45
CA LYS A 239 23.90 46.61 -31.01
C LYS A 239 24.75 47.15 -32.17
N GLN A 240 25.21 46.28 -33.07
CA GLN A 240 25.91 46.70 -34.29
C GLN A 240 25.02 47.57 -35.19
N LEU A 241 23.75 47.20 -35.38
CA LEU A 241 22.80 47.98 -36.15
C LEU A 241 22.49 49.34 -35.49
N GLU A 242 22.43 49.43 -34.17
CA GLU A 242 22.30 50.69 -33.45
C GLU A 242 23.53 51.59 -33.64
N GLU A 243 24.74 51.01 -33.56
CA GLU A 243 26.00 51.71 -33.83
C GLU A 243 26.02 52.23 -35.28
N GLU A 244 25.73 51.38 -36.28
CA GLU A 244 25.62 51.78 -37.69
C GLU A 244 24.54 52.86 -37.91
N ASN A 245 23.36 52.70 -37.31
CA ASN A 245 22.29 53.71 -37.39
C ASN A 245 22.67 55.04 -36.73
N SER A 246 23.54 55.02 -35.72
CA SER A 246 24.08 56.24 -35.11
C SER A 246 25.12 56.94 -36.01
N GLU A 247 25.76 56.21 -36.92
CA GLU A 247 26.67 56.76 -37.92
C GLU A 247 25.95 57.35 -39.14
N ILE A 248 24.76 56.84 -39.48
CA ILE A 248 23.91 57.38 -40.56
C ILE A 248 23.68 58.90 -40.47
N PRO A 249 23.30 59.52 -39.32
CA PRO A 249 23.13 60.97 -39.25
C PRO A 249 24.45 61.73 -39.46
N ALA A 250 25.58 61.17 -38.99
CA ALA A 250 26.89 61.77 -39.21
C ALA A 250 27.30 61.72 -40.70
N LEU A 251 27.01 60.60 -41.38
CA LEU A 251 27.22 60.45 -42.83
C LEU A 251 26.27 61.33 -43.65
N LYS A 252 24.97 61.41 -43.29
CA LYS A 252 24.01 62.33 -43.91
C LYS A 252 24.45 63.79 -43.79
N LYS A 253 25.02 64.18 -42.64
CA LYS A 253 25.58 65.54 -42.45
C LYS A 253 26.81 65.77 -43.33
N LYS A 254 27.71 64.78 -43.46
CA LYS A 254 28.86 64.85 -44.38
C LYS A 254 28.43 64.93 -45.84
N LEU A 255 27.41 64.17 -46.23
CA LEU A 255 26.85 64.16 -47.58
C LEU A 255 26.19 65.50 -47.91
N ALA A 256 25.36 66.04 -47.01
CA ALA A 256 24.80 67.38 -47.16
C ALA A 256 25.88 68.48 -47.26
N ALA A 257 26.99 68.34 -46.52
CA ALA A 257 28.13 69.25 -46.64
C ALA A 257 28.87 69.11 -47.98
N ALA A 258 28.99 67.88 -48.52
CA ALA A 258 29.57 67.64 -49.83
C ALA A 258 28.67 68.14 -50.97
N GLU A 259 27.36 67.90 -50.90
CA GLU A 259 26.37 68.46 -51.84
C GLU A 259 26.36 69.99 -51.79
N GLY A 260 26.46 70.59 -50.60
CA GLY A 260 26.59 72.04 -50.45
C GLY A 260 27.88 72.59 -51.10
N LYS A 261 29.00 71.85 -50.99
CA LYS A 261 30.25 72.19 -51.68
C LYS A 261 30.13 72.01 -53.20
N ALA A 262 29.48 70.94 -53.66
CA ALA A 262 29.25 70.67 -55.07
C ALA A 262 28.39 71.76 -55.71
N LYS A 263 27.29 72.17 -55.06
CA LYS A 263 26.45 73.30 -55.52
C LYS A 263 27.23 74.61 -55.57
N ARG A 264 28.07 74.90 -54.57
CA ARG A 264 28.95 76.09 -54.59
C ARG A 264 29.96 76.05 -55.72
N LEU A 265 30.51 74.87 -56.04
CA LEU A 265 31.40 74.66 -57.17
C LEU A 265 30.66 74.86 -58.49
N GLU A 266 29.47 74.27 -58.64
CA GLU A 266 28.63 74.43 -59.82
C GLU A 266 28.21 75.91 -60.02
N GLU A 267 27.94 76.62 -58.94
CA GLU A 267 27.63 78.06 -58.96
C GLU A 267 28.86 78.91 -59.33
N LEU A 268 30.05 78.56 -58.84
CA LEU A 268 31.33 79.15 -59.27
C LEU A 268 31.62 78.88 -60.75
N GLU A 269 31.31 77.68 -61.25
CA GLU A 269 31.45 77.34 -62.66
C GLU A 269 30.46 78.13 -63.52
N ARG A 270 29.21 78.31 -63.07
CA ARG A 270 28.25 79.20 -63.74
C ARG A 270 28.71 80.66 -63.75
N GLN A 271 29.32 81.15 -62.68
CA GLN A 271 29.90 82.50 -62.63
C GLN A 271 31.08 82.64 -63.61
N ARG A 272 31.96 81.65 -63.70
CA ARG A 272 33.01 81.65 -64.73
C ARG A 272 32.45 81.61 -66.13
N GLN A 273 31.43 80.78 -66.37
CA GLN A 273 30.77 80.71 -67.68
C GLN A 273 30.07 82.03 -68.03
N SER A 274 29.43 82.72 -67.08
CA SER A 274 28.81 84.02 -67.34
C SER A 274 29.84 85.13 -67.55
N GLU A 275 30.98 85.08 -66.86
CA GLU A 275 32.13 85.96 -67.11
C GLU A 275 32.77 85.71 -68.49
N GLU A 276 32.89 84.44 -68.90
CA GLU A 276 33.40 84.05 -70.22
C GLU A 276 32.44 84.47 -71.34
N ILE A 277 31.12 84.30 -71.14
CA ILE A 277 30.08 84.79 -72.05
C ILE A 277 30.12 86.32 -72.15
N ASN A 278 30.30 87.04 -71.04
CA ASN A 278 30.43 88.49 -71.05
C ASN A 278 31.70 88.97 -71.79
N LYS A 279 32.81 88.23 -71.72
CA LYS A 279 33.99 88.48 -72.56
C LYS A 279 33.72 88.23 -74.04
N GLN A 280 32.99 87.16 -74.38
CA GLN A 280 32.62 86.88 -75.77
C GLN A 280 31.65 87.92 -76.33
N LEU A 281 30.71 88.43 -75.52
CA LEU A 281 29.83 89.55 -75.90
C LEU A 281 30.61 90.85 -76.11
N GLY A 282 31.60 91.15 -75.26
CA GLY A 282 32.50 92.29 -75.47
C GLY A 282 33.38 92.19 -76.72
N LEU A 283 33.68 90.98 -77.19
CA LEU A 283 34.39 90.73 -78.45
C LEU A 283 33.45 90.80 -79.67
N LEU A 284 32.16 90.47 -79.51
CA LEU A 284 31.14 90.57 -80.56
C LEU A 284 30.65 92.01 -80.78
N GLU A 285 30.69 92.90 -79.78
CA GLU A 285 30.35 94.32 -79.93
C GLU A 285 31.42 95.13 -80.72
N GLN A 286 32.67 94.66 -80.80
CA GLN A 286 33.71 95.28 -81.63
C GLN A 286 33.75 94.78 -83.09
N GLY A 287 33.01 93.72 -83.41
CA GLY A 287 33.10 93.02 -84.70
C GLY A 287 32.03 93.34 -85.74
N ASN A 288 30.89 93.96 -85.38
CA ASN A 288 29.73 94.02 -86.29
C ASN A 288 29.06 95.41 -86.38
N THR A 289 29.81 96.40 -86.90
CA THR A 289 29.25 97.59 -87.57
C THR A 289 29.42 97.47 -89.08
N LYS A 290 28.69 96.57 -89.74
CA LYS A 290 28.38 96.64 -91.19
C LYS A 290 27.39 95.54 -91.58
N LEU A 291 26.38 95.97 -92.33
CA LEU A 291 25.40 95.22 -93.14
C LEU A 291 24.05 94.92 -92.49
N LYS A 292 23.08 95.70 -92.98
CA LYS A 292 21.63 95.47 -92.97
C LYS A 292 21.29 94.24 -93.81
N GLU A 293 20.27 93.48 -93.42
CA GLU A 293 19.08 93.22 -94.26
C GLU A 293 17.97 92.47 -93.47
N LYS A 294 16.72 92.82 -93.79
CA LYS A 294 15.41 92.27 -93.36
C LYS A 294 15.11 90.93 -94.11
N PRO A 295 13.95 90.22 -94.02
CA PRO A 295 12.69 90.37 -93.25
C PRO A 295 12.03 89.05 -92.71
N GLU A 296 10.84 89.19 -92.06
CA GLU A 296 9.60 88.34 -92.05
C GLU A 296 9.51 86.87 -91.50
N VAL A 297 8.79 86.73 -90.36
CA VAL A 297 7.63 85.86 -89.94
C VAL A 297 7.20 84.71 -90.91
N PRO A 298 6.85 83.43 -90.52
CA PRO A 298 5.72 83.07 -89.61
C PRO A 298 5.69 81.70 -88.85
N GLN A 299 4.68 81.58 -87.97
CA GLN A 299 3.87 80.46 -87.46
C GLN A 299 4.23 78.95 -87.60
N ASN A 300 3.95 78.26 -86.48
CA ASN A 300 3.21 76.98 -86.30
C ASN A 300 3.85 75.60 -86.54
N LYS A 301 3.68 74.78 -85.48
CA LYS A 301 3.23 73.38 -85.41
C LYS A 301 4.06 72.23 -86.02
N ALA A 302 4.38 71.33 -85.09
CA ALA A 302 4.07 69.89 -85.09
C ALA A 302 5.04 68.87 -85.74
N ASP A 303 5.22 67.82 -84.93
CA ASP A 303 5.35 66.40 -85.24
C ASP A 303 6.70 65.75 -85.58
N SER A 304 6.91 64.66 -84.82
CA SER A 304 7.58 63.39 -85.15
C SER A 304 9.11 63.41 -85.28
N SER A 305 9.88 62.41 -84.87
CA SER A 305 9.65 61.12 -84.20
C SER A 305 11.03 60.49 -83.91
N GLU A 306 11.06 59.56 -82.95
CA GLU A 306 11.84 58.29 -82.95
C GLU A 306 13.38 58.33 -83.06
N SER A 307 14.19 57.46 -82.44
CA SER A 307 14.03 56.13 -81.83
C SER A 307 15.22 55.95 -80.87
N SER A 308 15.17 55.14 -79.80
CA SER A 308 15.40 53.68 -79.77
C SER A 308 16.14 53.44 -78.42
N LYS A 309 15.92 52.45 -77.55
CA LYS A 309 15.25 51.15 -77.60
C LYS A 309 15.09 50.64 -76.15
N LYS A 310 13.93 50.01 -75.90
CA LYS A 310 13.66 48.76 -75.13
C LYS A 310 14.02 48.73 -73.63
N SER A 311 13.18 48.23 -72.71
CA SER A 311 12.26 47.08 -72.82
C SER A 311 11.14 47.11 -71.76
N ASP A 312 9.92 46.81 -72.24
CA ASP A 312 8.85 45.93 -71.73
C ASP A 312 8.25 46.17 -70.32
N ASP A 313 7.04 46.75 -70.22
CA ASP A 313 5.67 46.18 -70.31
C ASP A 313 5.24 45.35 -69.08
N LEU A 314 4.35 45.85 -68.20
CA LEU A 314 2.87 45.94 -68.29
C LEU A 314 2.20 44.54 -68.09
N LEU A 315 1.24 44.29 -67.18
CA LEU A 315 0.11 45.08 -66.68
C LEU A 315 -0.53 44.43 -65.43
N ARG A 316 -1.17 45.29 -64.61
CA ARG A 316 -2.46 45.16 -63.89
C ARG A 316 -2.73 43.98 -62.94
N LEU A 317 -3.08 44.33 -61.71
CA LEU A 317 -4.48 44.35 -61.21
C LEU A 317 -4.54 45.24 -59.94
N LEU A 318 -5.25 46.39 -59.96
CA LEU A 318 -6.51 46.66 -59.23
C LEU A 318 -6.47 46.26 -57.73
N GLY A 319 -6.78 47.11 -56.75
CA GLY A 319 -7.45 48.41 -56.73
C GLY A 319 -7.79 48.77 -55.27
N SER A 320 -7.93 50.06 -55.03
CA SER A 320 -8.31 50.69 -53.76
C SER A 320 -9.75 50.35 -53.32
N ARG A 321 -10.03 50.22 -52.00
CA ARG A 321 -11.04 51.06 -51.29
C ARG A 321 -11.26 50.71 -49.80
N GLU A 322 -11.25 51.79 -49.01
CA GLU A 322 -12.22 52.27 -48.01
C GLU A 322 -12.93 51.33 -46.99
N ARG A 323 -12.75 51.74 -45.72
CA ARG A 323 -13.61 51.69 -44.52
C ARG A 323 -15.06 51.19 -44.66
N LEU A 324 -15.55 50.51 -43.61
CA LEU A 324 -16.74 50.87 -42.81
C LEU A 324 -16.85 49.98 -41.53
N LEU A 325 -17.02 50.62 -40.35
CA LEU A 325 -17.70 50.10 -39.15
C LEU A 325 -19.23 50.32 -39.34
N PRO A 326 -20.20 49.67 -38.63
CA PRO A 326 -20.32 49.66 -37.15
C PRO A 326 -21.10 48.48 -36.48
N GLY A 327 -21.07 48.46 -35.13
CA GLY A 327 -22.10 47.92 -34.20
C GLY A 327 -22.34 46.40 -34.20
N GLY A 328 -22.45 45.67 -33.10
CA GLY A 328 -22.82 45.97 -31.72
C GLY A 328 -23.78 44.87 -31.25
N THR A 329 -23.52 44.23 -30.11
CA THR A 329 -24.50 43.75 -29.10
C THR A 329 -23.85 42.75 -28.13
N SER A 330 -23.81 43.14 -26.85
CA SER A 330 -23.71 42.23 -25.70
C SER A 330 -25.09 41.61 -25.42
N PRO A 331 -25.21 40.53 -24.61
CA PRO A 331 -25.26 40.63 -23.13
C PRO A 331 -24.42 39.55 -22.40
N LEU A 332 -23.81 39.82 -21.24
CA LEU A 332 -24.30 39.70 -19.85
C LEU A 332 -24.79 38.30 -19.39
N LEU A 333 -24.06 37.71 -18.42
CA LEU A 333 -24.51 37.06 -17.15
C LEU A 333 -23.24 36.63 -16.37
N LEU A 334 -22.88 37.26 -15.23
CA LEU A 334 -23.24 36.91 -13.82
C LEU A 334 -22.97 35.43 -13.46
N GLY A 335 -22.24 35.04 -12.40
CA GLY A 335 -21.66 35.74 -11.24
C GLY A 335 -20.49 34.92 -10.63
N ALA A 336 -19.62 35.56 -9.83
CA ALA A 336 -19.54 35.44 -8.36
C ALA A 336 -19.08 34.04 -7.88
N ASN A 337 -18.07 33.82 -7.02
CA ASN A 337 -17.57 34.64 -5.93
C ASN A 337 -16.34 33.96 -5.26
N PHE A 338 -15.47 34.78 -4.64
CA PHE A 338 -14.56 34.56 -3.49
C PHE A 338 -13.72 33.26 -3.38
N GLY A 339 -12.44 33.27 -3.02
CA GLY A 339 -11.62 34.33 -2.45
C GLY A 339 -10.22 33.81 -2.07
N ASN A 340 -9.37 34.76 -1.69
CA ASN A 340 -8.13 34.66 -0.91
C ASN A 340 -7.69 33.26 -0.45
N THR A 341 -6.47 32.85 -0.80
CA THR A 341 -5.30 32.88 0.10
C THR A 341 -4.09 32.19 -0.56
N ARG A 342 -2.90 32.67 -0.21
CA ARG A 342 -1.57 32.14 -0.58
C ARG A 342 -1.44 30.64 -0.25
N PRO A 343 -0.43 29.96 -0.82
CA PRO A 343 0.28 28.96 -0.03
C PRO A 343 1.78 29.25 0.07
N PHE A 344 2.24 29.30 1.32
CA PHE A 344 3.61 29.00 1.71
C PHE A 344 4.02 27.58 1.27
N PRO A 345 5.32 27.29 1.10
CA PRO A 345 5.81 25.93 0.90
C PRO A 345 5.85 25.20 2.25
N GLY A 346 4.88 24.32 2.49
CA GLY A 346 4.86 23.42 3.65
C GLY A 346 5.49 22.07 3.29
N ARG A 347 6.64 21.76 3.90
CA ARG A 347 7.21 20.41 3.97
C ARG A 347 6.21 19.50 4.70
N PHE A 348 5.73 18.46 4.03
CA PHE A 348 5.08 17.32 4.69
C PHE A 348 6.02 16.11 4.57
N PHE A 349 6.61 15.73 5.69
CA PHE A 349 7.14 14.38 5.88
C PHE A 349 5.97 13.48 6.29
N PRO A 350 5.77 12.32 5.67
CA PRO A 350 4.98 11.27 6.29
C PRO A 350 5.86 10.50 7.28
N LEU A 351 5.59 10.67 8.57
CA LEU A 351 6.02 9.70 9.59
C LEU A 351 5.08 8.49 9.53
N PRO A 352 5.58 7.25 9.71
CA PRO A 352 4.73 6.08 9.82
C PRO A 352 3.99 6.07 11.18
N VAL A 353 2.68 5.82 11.11
CA VAL A 353 1.83 5.55 12.26
C VAL A 353 2.25 4.20 12.84
N ILE A 354 2.90 4.23 14.00
CA ILE A 354 3.09 3.05 14.85
C ILE A 354 1.84 2.94 15.73
N SER A 355 0.99 1.95 15.44
CA SER A 355 -0.08 1.54 16.34
C SER A 355 0.51 0.75 17.51
N GLN A 356 0.79 1.41 18.63
CA GLN A 356 0.99 0.76 19.92
C GLN A 356 -0.36 0.67 20.64
N SER A 357 -0.89 -0.54 20.75
CA SER A 357 -1.97 -0.86 21.70
C SER A 357 -1.35 -1.30 23.03
N SER A 358 -1.22 -0.36 23.97
CA SER A 358 -0.96 -0.65 25.38
C SER A 358 -2.17 -0.20 26.20
N THR A 359 -3.04 -1.14 26.57
CA THR A 359 -4.06 -0.93 27.60
C THR A 359 -3.44 -1.20 28.96
N THR A 360 -2.97 -0.14 29.60
CA THR A 360 -2.66 -0.14 31.02
C THR A 360 -3.95 -0.09 31.83
N SER A 361 -4.06 -1.07 32.71
CA SER A 361 -4.97 -1.17 33.83
C SER A 361 -4.93 0.06 34.74
N SER A 362 -6.10 0.59 35.10
CA SER A 362 -6.34 1.16 36.42
C SER A 362 -7.83 1.43 36.62
N SER A 363 -8.49 0.66 37.48
CA SER A 363 -9.57 1.18 38.32
C SER A 363 -9.71 0.33 39.59
N PRO A 364 -10.04 0.96 40.73
CA PRO A 364 -9.78 0.44 42.06
C PRO A 364 -10.96 -0.33 42.66
N VAL A 365 -10.61 -1.13 43.66
CA VAL A 365 -11.49 -1.86 44.58
C VAL A 365 -12.20 -0.90 45.54
N SER A 366 -13.51 -1.06 45.71
CA SER A 366 -14.29 -0.79 46.93
C SER A 366 -15.73 -1.23 46.66
N GLY A 367 -16.50 -1.93 47.49
CA GLY A 367 -16.33 -2.57 48.78
C GLY A 367 -17.65 -3.30 49.04
N PHE A 368 -17.63 -4.55 49.50
CA PHE A 368 -18.84 -5.25 49.94
C PHE A 368 -18.65 -5.69 51.39
N GLN A 369 -19.55 -5.16 52.23
CA GLN A 369 -19.58 -5.38 53.67
C GLN A 369 -20.10 -6.78 54.01
N LEU A 370 -19.47 -7.32 55.05
CA LEU A 370 -19.84 -8.52 55.78
C LEU A 370 -21.15 -8.30 56.56
N THR A 371 -22.09 -9.25 56.45
CA THR A 371 -23.12 -9.48 57.48
C THR A 371 -22.82 -10.79 58.19
N PRO A 372 -22.68 -10.81 59.53
CA PRO A 372 -22.62 -12.03 60.30
C PRO A 372 -24.05 -12.51 60.66
N ALA A 373 -24.32 -13.79 60.46
CA ALA A 373 -25.46 -14.46 61.07
C ALA A 373 -25.03 -15.08 62.41
N PRO A 374 -25.71 -14.78 63.53
CA PRO A 374 -25.42 -15.41 64.81
C PRO A 374 -26.32 -16.63 65.05
N GLY A 375 -25.75 -17.62 65.75
CA GLY A 375 -26.49 -18.39 66.75
C GLY A 375 -27.07 -19.73 66.29
N GLY A 376 -26.24 -20.77 66.33
CA GLY A 376 -26.73 -22.10 66.64
C GLY A 376 -27.15 -22.16 68.11
N ASN A 377 -28.34 -22.71 68.36
CA ASN A 377 -28.76 -23.14 69.69
C ASN A 377 -28.87 -24.66 69.68
N ASP A 378 -27.97 -25.28 70.44
CA ASP A 378 -28.14 -26.62 70.98
C ASP A 378 -29.35 -26.63 71.92
N SER A 379 -30.19 -27.65 71.80
CA SER A 379 -31.07 -28.09 72.89
C SER A 379 -31.42 -29.56 72.68
N SER A 380 -30.83 -30.34 73.58
CA SER A 380 -31.04 -31.75 73.91
C SER A 380 -32.45 -32.13 74.36
N SER A 381 -32.63 -33.46 74.56
CA SER A 381 -33.67 -34.21 75.29
C SER A 381 -34.90 -34.66 74.47
N ASN A 382 -34.98 -35.94 74.05
CA ASN A 382 -35.44 -37.18 74.75
C ASN A 382 -36.97 -37.21 74.99
N PRO A 383 -37.65 -38.38 75.03
CA PRO A 383 -37.16 -39.77 74.97
C PRO A 383 -37.56 -40.56 73.71
#